data_AF-Q9LSS8-F1
#
_entry.id   AF-Q9LSS8-F1
#
_cell.length_a   1.000
_cell.length_b   1.000
_cell.length_c   1.000
_cell.angle_alpha   90.00
_cell.angle_beta   90.00
_cell.angle_gamma   90.00
#
_symmetry.space_group_name_H-M   'P 1'
#
loop_
_entity.id
_entity.type
_entity.pdbx_description
1 polymer ?
#
loop_
_entity_poly.entity_id
_entity_poly.type
_entity_poly.pdbx_seq_one_letter_code
_entity_poly.pdbx_strand_id
1 'polypeptide(L)'
;MAVSDNTFSMSTMFNALPNPTETSGYIPPSGFAPRASATPLHAALFNLMTDGDGVSYFKEMISKSDKTELQRMASLLTSDSDYFMSIVTTKFGSRRVQKLLGKSDDVDAFFCAAILRRFLHITTDKYASYVTIRAMVVFDKVMKKALYERILYHALDLACDQHGCIALNDIITDADDPYYRDQLLELVVSNALRLSNDASGNFVVQHVLTLYDSRCIHNIAVNLYGQCIELSFKKYGSYIVEKLLEVEESMVVVVVELLGCDGDRLMRLARNEFGNFVVVKALRFTKEMRMDLFWGLVQKLMPFIHLLRRSHGNNIANILDTFRLRC
;
A
#
# COMPACT_ATOMS: atom_id res chain seq x y z
N MET A 1 -11.19 -24.84 12.97
CA MET A 1 -10.85 -23.93 14.09
C MET A 1 -10.84 -22.52 13.55
N ALA A 2 -11.48 -21.60 14.26
CA ALA A 2 -11.95 -20.30 13.76
C ALA A 2 -10.90 -19.53 12.93
N VAL A 3 -11.22 -19.25 11.67
CA VAL A 3 -10.54 -18.26 10.84
C VAL A 3 -10.87 -16.91 11.47
N SER A 4 -9.90 -16.32 12.17
CA SER A 4 -10.02 -14.95 12.65
C SER A 4 -9.98 -14.03 11.45
N ASP A 5 -11.15 -13.48 11.09
CA ASP A 5 -11.30 -12.33 10.19
C ASP A 5 -10.60 -11.10 10.78
N ASN A 6 -9.26 -11.06 10.68
CA ASN A 6 -8.50 -9.82 10.74
C ASN A 6 -8.48 -9.23 9.33
N THR A 7 -9.63 -8.74 8.88
CA THR A 7 -9.69 -7.85 7.74
C THR A 7 -8.95 -6.58 8.12
N PHE A 8 -7.71 -6.47 7.65
CA PHE A 8 -6.94 -5.22 7.62
C PHE A 8 -7.67 -4.27 6.65
N SER A 9 -8.81 -3.71 7.09
CA SER A 9 -9.55 -2.72 6.34
C SER A 9 -8.65 -1.49 6.18
N MET A 10 -8.50 -0.98 4.96
CA MET A 10 -7.78 0.26 4.62
C MET A 10 -8.11 1.47 5.53
N SER A 11 -9.24 1.41 6.26
CA SER A 11 -9.57 2.34 7.34
C SER A 11 -8.54 2.39 8.47
N THR A 12 -7.81 1.31 8.76
CA THR A 12 -6.73 1.30 9.77
C THR A 12 -5.45 1.95 9.27
N MET A 13 -5.18 1.95 7.96
CA MET A 13 -4.01 2.62 7.37
C MET A 13 -4.11 4.14 7.50
N PHE A 14 -5.31 4.70 7.32
CA PHE A 14 -5.54 6.14 7.43
C PHE A 14 -5.30 6.69 8.86
N ASN A 15 -5.50 5.86 9.88
CA ASN A 15 -5.25 6.22 11.28
C ASN A 15 -3.81 5.96 11.74
N ALA A 16 -3.01 5.23 10.96
CA ALA A 16 -1.64 4.86 11.32
C ALA A 16 -0.57 5.80 10.74
N LEU A 17 -0.94 6.64 9.77
CA LEU A 17 -0.10 7.72 9.26
C LEU A 17 -0.10 8.89 10.25
N PRO A 18 1.04 9.55 10.52
CA PRO A 18 1.07 10.76 11.32
C PRO A 18 0.13 11.78 10.69
N ASN A 19 -0.86 12.28 11.45
CA ASN A 19 -1.62 13.45 11.02
C ASN A 19 -0.60 14.57 10.73
N PRO A 20 -0.47 15.03 9.46
CA PRO A 20 0.17 16.30 9.24
C PRO A 20 -0.69 17.30 10.01
N THR A 21 -0.07 18.02 10.92
CA THR A 21 -0.64 19.18 11.61
C THR A 21 -1.70 19.85 10.75
N GLU A 22 -2.91 20.00 11.29
CA GLU A 22 -4.00 20.80 10.76
C GLU A 22 -3.51 22.24 10.55
N THR A 23 -2.80 22.47 9.45
CA THR A 23 -2.27 23.75 8.93
C THR A 23 -1.55 23.46 7.61
N SER A 24 -2.29 22.97 6.62
CA SER A 24 -1.95 23.23 5.22
C SER A 24 -3.24 23.35 4.43
N GLY A 25 -3.91 24.48 4.62
CA GLY A 25 -4.69 25.02 3.53
C GLY A 25 -3.69 25.19 2.39
N TYR A 26 -3.88 24.45 1.31
CA TYR A 26 -3.06 24.58 0.11
C TYR A 26 -3.29 26.00 -0.41
N ILE A 27 -2.44 26.94 0.02
CA ILE A 27 -2.32 28.25 -0.61
C ILE A 27 -1.68 27.93 -1.96
N PRO A 28 -2.38 28.12 -3.09
CA PRO A 28 -1.74 27.96 -4.39
C PRO A 28 -0.50 28.85 -4.42
N PRO A 29 0.62 28.42 -5.02
CA PRO A 29 1.83 29.24 -5.07
C PRO A 29 1.45 30.63 -5.59
N SER A 30 1.93 31.70 -4.94
CA SER A 30 1.71 33.07 -5.41
C SER A 30 2.20 33.19 -6.86
N GLY A 31 1.28 33.16 -7.82
CA GLY A 31 1.57 33.01 -9.27
C GLY A 31 0.70 31.98 -10.01
N PHE A 32 -0.02 31.10 -9.30
CA PHE A 32 -1.00 30.17 -9.88
C PHE A 32 -2.37 30.84 -10.03
N ALA A 33 -2.48 31.80 -10.96
CA ALA A 33 -3.78 32.03 -11.58
C ALA A 33 -4.09 30.79 -12.42
N PRO A 34 -5.27 30.15 -12.30
CA PRO A 34 -5.66 29.14 -13.27
C PRO A 34 -5.72 29.87 -14.60
N ARG A 35 -4.78 29.58 -15.50
CA ARG A 35 -5.01 29.81 -16.92
C ARG A 35 -5.99 28.73 -17.41
N ALA A 36 -7.12 28.60 -16.72
CA ALA A 36 -8.22 27.76 -17.11
C ALA A 36 -8.78 28.40 -18.37
N SER A 37 -8.28 27.94 -19.52
CA SER A 37 -8.99 27.85 -20.79
C SER A 37 -10.14 28.86 -20.90
N ALA A 38 -9.84 30.03 -21.45
CA ALA A 38 -10.57 31.29 -21.35
C ALA A 38 -11.98 31.34 -21.98
N THR A 39 -12.68 30.20 -22.14
CA THR A 39 -14.02 30.18 -22.73
C THR A 39 -15.09 29.99 -21.65
N PRO A 40 -16.27 30.63 -21.80
CA PRO A 40 -17.41 30.43 -20.90
C PRO A 40 -17.80 28.95 -20.73
N LEU A 41 -17.55 28.15 -21.77
CA LEU A 41 -17.84 26.71 -21.76
C LEU A 41 -16.95 25.95 -20.75
N HIS A 42 -15.65 26.26 -20.67
CA HIS A 42 -14.79 25.65 -19.66
C HIS A 42 -15.18 26.07 -18.25
N ALA A 43 -15.53 27.34 -18.03
CA ALA A 43 -16.00 27.78 -16.72
C ALA A 43 -17.29 27.06 -16.28
N ALA A 44 -18.26 26.91 -17.18
CA ALA A 44 -19.50 26.18 -16.90
C ALA A 44 -19.23 24.70 -16.61
N LEU A 45 -18.37 24.06 -17.40
CA LEU A 45 -18.01 22.66 -17.23
C LEU A 45 -17.19 22.44 -15.95
N PHE A 46 -16.28 23.35 -15.62
CA PHE A 46 -15.52 23.31 -14.37
C PHE A 46 -16.46 23.34 -13.17
N ASN A 47 -17.40 24.29 -13.13
CA ASN A 47 -18.39 24.40 -12.06
C ASN A 47 -19.24 23.12 -11.97
N LEU A 48 -19.72 22.62 -13.10
CA LEU A 48 -20.46 21.36 -13.15
C LEU A 48 -19.65 20.19 -12.56
N MET A 49 -18.33 20.16 -12.80
CA MET A 49 -17.46 19.09 -12.36
C MET A 49 -17.01 19.22 -10.91
N THR A 50 -16.90 20.43 -10.36
CA THR A 50 -16.31 20.65 -9.03
C THR A 50 -17.32 21.06 -7.95
N ASP A 51 -18.54 21.46 -8.33
CA ASP A 51 -19.59 21.84 -7.38
C ASP A 51 -20.10 20.66 -6.55
N GLY A 52 -20.40 20.88 -5.27
CA GLY A 52 -20.88 19.86 -4.35
C GLY A 52 -22.32 19.43 -4.59
N ASP A 53 -23.17 20.34 -5.08
CA ASP A 53 -24.61 20.14 -5.17
C ASP A 53 -25.07 19.57 -6.51
N GLY A 54 -24.32 19.81 -7.60
CA GLY A 54 -24.64 19.35 -8.95
C GLY A 54 -24.50 17.84 -9.23
N VAL A 55 -24.50 16.94 -8.23
CA VAL A 55 -24.25 15.50 -8.47
C VAL A 55 -25.42 14.84 -9.20
N SER A 56 -26.66 15.16 -8.82
CA SER A 56 -27.87 14.60 -9.45
C SER A 56 -28.00 15.09 -10.89
N TYR A 57 -27.83 16.40 -11.11
CA TYR A 57 -27.85 17.00 -12.43
C TYR A 57 -26.77 16.41 -13.35
N PHE A 58 -25.54 16.24 -12.86
CA PHE A 58 -24.48 15.58 -13.61
C PHE A 58 -24.84 14.14 -13.99
N LYS A 59 -25.39 13.34 -13.06
CA LYS A 59 -25.81 11.97 -13.36
C LYS A 59 -26.87 11.93 -14.46
N GLU A 60 -27.86 12.80 -14.37
CA GLU A 60 -28.93 12.91 -15.36
C GLU A 60 -28.40 13.32 -16.74
N MET A 61 -27.54 14.34 -16.79
CA MET A 61 -26.87 14.78 -18.02
C MET A 61 -26.14 13.61 -18.69
N ILE A 62 -25.28 12.89 -17.97
CA ILE A 62 -24.54 11.74 -18.52
C ILE A 62 -25.44 10.60 -18.96
N SER A 63 -26.61 10.42 -18.33
CA SER A 63 -27.58 9.39 -18.74
C SER A 63 -28.32 9.74 -20.04
N LYS A 64 -28.46 11.02 -20.35
CA LYS A 64 -29.15 11.54 -21.54
C LYS A 64 -28.21 11.83 -22.70
N SER A 65 -26.92 12.04 -22.41
CA SER A 65 -25.93 12.39 -23.43
C SER A 65 -25.67 11.25 -24.40
N ASP A 66 -25.58 11.58 -25.69
CA ASP A 66 -25.12 10.64 -26.71
C ASP A 66 -23.59 10.45 -26.68
N LYS A 67 -23.09 9.50 -27.49
CA LYS A 67 -21.66 9.21 -27.58
C LYS A 67 -20.82 10.43 -27.97
N THR A 68 -21.31 11.25 -28.90
CA THR A 68 -20.62 12.44 -29.42
C THR A 68 -20.54 13.53 -28.37
N GLU A 69 -21.62 13.74 -27.61
CA GLU A 69 -21.68 14.70 -26.51
C GLU A 69 -20.71 14.32 -25.38
N LEU A 70 -20.68 13.05 -25.00
CA LEU A 70 -19.73 12.55 -24.01
C LEU A 70 -18.27 12.69 -24.48
N GLN A 71 -17.98 12.37 -25.74
CA GLN A 71 -16.65 12.58 -26.34
C GLN A 71 -16.24 14.05 -26.34
N ARG A 72 -17.13 14.97 -26.74
CA ARG A 72 -16.85 16.43 -26.71
C ARG A 72 -16.56 16.90 -25.29
N MET A 73 -17.34 16.43 -24.31
CA MET A 73 -17.10 16.78 -22.92
C MET A 73 -15.75 16.24 -22.43
N ALA A 74 -15.40 14.98 -22.74
CA ALA A 74 -14.10 14.41 -22.40
C ALA A 74 -12.94 15.18 -23.04
N SER A 75 -13.08 15.55 -24.32
CA SER A 75 -12.12 16.38 -25.05
C SER A 75 -11.93 17.76 -24.39
N LEU A 76 -13.00 18.43 -23.99
CA LEU A 76 -12.93 19.71 -23.29
C LEU A 76 -12.28 19.58 -21.91
N LEU A 77 -12.67 18.55 -21.13
CA LEU A 77 -12.10 18.27 -19.81
C LEU A 77 -10.58 18.02 -19.84
N THR A 78 -10.09 17.44 -20.94
CA THR A 78 -8.70 17.01 -21.10
C THR A 78 -7.89 17.89 -22.04
N SER A 79 -8.48 18.99 -22.52
CA SER A 79 -7.88 19.90 -23.51
C SER A 79 -6.63 20.61 -23.02
N ASP A 80 -6.59 20.94 -21.72
CA ASP A 80 -5.44 21.53 -21.04
C ASP A 80 -5.07 20.70 -19.80
N SER A 81 -3.77 20.51 -19.61
CA SER A 81 -3.27 19.63 -18.55
C SER A 81 -3.51 20.19 -17.15
N ASP A 82 -3.41 21.51 -16.96
CA ASP A 82 -3.58 22.13 -15.64
C ASP A 82 -5.07 22.29 -15.31
N TYR A 83 -5.88 22.58 -16.33
CA TYR A 83 -7.34 22.55 -16.23
C TYR A 83 -7.84 21.18 -15.78
N PHE A 84 -7.40 20.10 -16.43
CA PHE A 84 -7.77 18.74 -16.04
C PHE A 84 -7.36 18.45 -14.59
N MET A 85 -6.12 18.79 -14.21
CA MET A 85 -5.63 18.63 -12.83
C MET A 85 -6.49 19.39 -11.82
N SER A 86 -6.87 20.64 -12.12
CA SER A 86 -7.71 21.45 -11.24
C SER A 86 -9.09 20.85 -10.96
N ILE A 87 -9.55 19.92 -11.82
CA ILE A 87 -10.80 19.18 -11.63
C ILE A 87 -10.55 17.90 -10.83
N VAL A 88 -9.61 17.06 -11.25
CA VAL A 88 -9.43 15.72 -10.66
C VAL A 88 -8.86 15.75 -9.24
N THR A 89 -8.15 16.80 -8.86
CA THR A 89 -7.67 16.98 -7.47
C THR A 89 -8.75 17.46 -6.51
N THR A 90 -9.99 17.65 -6.99
CA THR A 90 -11.15 17.91 -6.14
C THR A 90 -11.90 16.62 -5.84
N LYS A 91 -12.48 16.53 -4.63
CA LYS A 91 -13.33 15.39 -4.22
C LYS A 91 -14.45 15.12 -5.23
N PHE A 92 -15.11 16.16 -5.72
CA PHE A 92 -16.26 16.03 -6.61
C PHE A 92 -15.85 15.79 -8.06
N GLY A 93 -14.82 16.49 -8.54
CA GLY A 93 -14.29 16.33 -9.89
C GLY A 93 -13.76 14.93 -10.14
N SER A 94 -12.95 14.37 -9.22
CA SER A 94 -12.51 12.98 -9.30
C SER A 94 -13.70 12.01 -9.43
N ARG A 95 -14.69 12.12 -8.55
CA ARG A 95 -15.88 11.24 -8.56
C ARG A 95 -16.70 11.35 -9.86
N ARG A 96 -16.74 12.54 -10.48
CA ARG A 96 -17.44 12.75 -11.75
C ARG A 96 -16.64 12.19 -12.91
N VAL A 97 -15.33 12.40 -12.97
CA VAL A 97 -14.46 11.78 -13.98
C VAL A 97 -14.55 10.25 -13.89
N GLN A 98 -14.52 9.67 -12.70
CA GLN A 98 -14.71 8.21 -12.50
C GLN A 98 -16.02 7.66 -13.11
N LYS A 99 -17.09 8.46 -13.18
CA LYS A 99 -18.37 8.07 -13.82
C LYS A 99 -18.35 8.21 -15.35
N LEU A 100 -17.40 8.98 -15.89
CA LEU A 100 -17.19 9.12 -17.33
C LEU A 100 -16.30 8.01 -17.88
N LEU A 101 -15.35 7.55 -17.07
CA LEU A 101 -14.52 6.39 -17.40
C LEU A 101 -15.40 5.15 -17.62
N GLY A 102 -15.15 4.44 -18.73
CA GLY A 102 -15.88 3.23 -19.13
C GLY A 102 -17.18 3.51 -19.88
N LYS A 103 -17.45 4.76 -20.30
CA LYS A 103 -18.65 5.09 -21.08
C LYS A 103 -18.52 4.70 -22.55
N SER A 104 -17.33 4.84 -23.12
CA SER A 104 -16.97 4.37 -24.47
C SER A 104 -15.47 4.51 -24.67
N ASP A 105 -14.89 3.68 -25.55
CA ASP A 105 -13.45 3.69 -25.84
C ASP A 105 -12.92 5.07 -26.26
N ASP A 106 -13.70 5.85 -27.02
CA ASP A 106 -13.28 7.19 -27.45
C ASP A 106 -13.20 8.20 -26.28
N VAL A 107 -14.12 8.09 -25.32
CA VAL A 107 -14.10 8.91 -24.09
C VAL A 107 -12.89 8.52 -23.25
N ASP A 108 -12.67 7.21 -23.12
CA ASP A 108 -11.57 6.65 -22.36
C ASP A 108 -10.21 7.00 -22.97
N ALA A 109 -10.10 7.07 -24.30
CA ALA A 109 -8.88 7.49 -24.98
C ALA A 109 -8.44 8.92 -24.60
N PHE A 110 -9.38 9.87 -24.48
CA PHE A 110 -9.09 11.23 -24.00
C PHE A 110 -8.56 11.22 -22.56
N PHE A 111 -9.24 10.50 -21.66
CA PHE A 111 -8.80 10.41 -20.27
C PHE A 111 -7.49 9.64 -20.11
N CYS A 112 -7.27 8.57 -20.88
CA CYS A 112 -6.03 7.81 -20.88
C CYS A 112 -4.84 8.72 -21.25
N ALA A 113 -4.96 9.49 -22.34
CA ALA A 113 -3.93 10.45 -22.73
C ALA A 113 -3.67 11.53 -21.66
N ALA A 114 -4.72 12.02 -21.00
CA ALA A 114 -4.59 13.00 -19.91
C ALA A 114 -3.92 12.41 -18.66
N ILE A 115 -4.33 11.20 -18.26
CA ILE A 115 -3.74 10.47 -17.13
C ILE A 115 -2.26 10.21 -17.39
N LEU A 116 -1.91 9.66 -18.56
CA LEU A 116 -0.51 9.35 -18.90
C LEU A 116 0.39 10.59 -18.90
N ARG A 117 -0.13 11.76 -19.29
CA ARG A 117 0.63 13.03 -19.31
C ARG A 117 1.01 13.52 -17.90
N ARG A 118 0.17 13.28 -16.89
CA ARG A 118 0.36 13.74 -15.50
C ARG A 118 0.34 12.60 -14.50
N PHE A 119 0.72 11.39 -14.95
CA PHE A 119 0.48 10.14 -14.22
C PHE A 119 0.87 10.19 -12.76
N LEU A 120 2.13 10.54 -12.48
CA LEU A 120 2.63 10.56 -11.10
C LEU A 120 1.80 11.50 -10.22
N HIS A 121 1.56 12.73 -10.66
CA HIS A 121 0.76 13.73 -9.92
C HIS A 121 -0.69 13.29 -9.68
N ILE A 122 -1.28 12.55 -10.61
CA ILE A 122 -2.65 12.05 -10.47
C ILE A 122 -2.67 10.90 -9.47
N THR A 123 -1.76 9.93 -9.61
CA THR A 123 -1.77 8.70 -8.81
C THR A 123 -1.29 8.93 -7.37
N THR A 124 -0.53 9.99 -7.10
CA THR A 124 -0.11 10.40 -5.74
C THR A 124 -1.02 11.46 -5.11
N ASP A 125 -2.12 11.86 -5.76
CA ASP A 125 -3.08 12.80 -5.17
C ASP A 125 -4.19 12.07 -4.40
N LYS A 126 -4.65 12.70 -3.31
CA LYS A 126 -5.68 12.18 -2.41
C LYS A 126 -6.99 11.81 -3.12
N TYR A 127 -7.39 12.56 -4.14
CA TYR A 127 -8.64 12.36 -4.85
C TYR A 127 -8.42 11.85 -6.28
N ALA A 128 -7.40 12.36 -6.97
CA ALA A 128 -7.15 12.01 -8.36
C ALA A 128 -6.64 10.56 -8.51
N SER A 129 -6.05 9.95 -7.48
CA SER A 129 -5.61 8.54 -7.49
C SER A 129 -6.75 7.58 -7.84
N TYR A 130 -7.96 7.83 -7.33
CA TYR A 130 -9.17 7.05 -7.65
C TYR A 130 -9.55 7.11 -9.14
N VAL A 131 -9.12 8.14 -9.88
CA VAL A 131 -9.30 8.21 -11.34
C VAL A 131 -8.40 7.18 -12.03
N THR A 132 -7.13 7.06 -11.63
CA THR A 132 -6.22 6.02 -12.14
C THR A 132 -6.72 4.63 -11.79
N ILE A 133 -7.13 4.38 -10.54
CA ILE A 133 -7.67 3.08 -10.11
C ILE A 133 -8.91 2.72 -10.95
N ARG A 134 -9.84 3.66 -11.14
CA ARG A 134 -11.03 3.41 -11.95
C ARG A 134 -10.69 3.15 -13.42
N ALA A 135 -9.71 3.87 -13.97
CA ALA A 135 -9.24 3.66 -15.34
C ALA A 135 -8.69 2.24 -15.52
N MET A 136 -7.91 1.74 -14.55
CA MET A 136 -7.41 0.35 -14.54
C MET A 136 -8.53 -0.69 -14.53
N VAL A 137 -9.70 -0.39 -13.99
CA VAL A 137 -10.84 -1.33 -14.01
C VAL A 137 -11.53 -1.37 -15.38
N VAL A 138 -11.74 -0.21 -16.00
CA VAL A 138 -12.68 -0.08 -17.14
C VAL A 138 -12.03 0.03 -18.51
N PHE A 139 -10.76 0.39 -18.58
CA PHE A 139 -10.06 0.53 -19.86
C PHE A 139 -9.95 -0.80 -20.60
N ASP A 140 -9.89 -0.71 -21.92
CA ASP A 140 -9.59 -1.85 -22.78
C ASP A 140 -8.14 -2.34 -22.58
N LYS A 141 -7.79 -3.44 -23.25
CA LYS A 141 -6.47 -4.05 -23.14
C LYS A 141 -5.34 -3.10 -23.59
N VAL A 142 -5.57 -2.24 -24.59
CA VAL A 142 -4.53 -1.37 -25.16
C VAL A 142 -4.21 -0.22 -24.19
N MET A 143 -5.24 0.44 -23.67
CA MET A 143 -5.10 1.51 -22.70
C MET A 143 -4.60 1.01 -21.35
N LYS A 144 -5.08 -0.16 -20.88
CA LYS A 144 -4.55 -0.81 -19.68
C LYS A 144 -3.06 -1.10 -19.82
N LYS A 145 -2.62 -1.62 -20.96
CA LYS A 145 -1.20 -1.87 -21.24
C LYS A 145 -0.34 -0.62 -21.03
N ALA A 146 -0.76 0.51 -21.63
CA ALA A 146 -0.05 1.78 -21.50
C ALA A 146 -0.01 2.30 -20.05
N LEU A 147 -1.10 2.12 -19.29
CA LEU A 147 -1.13 2.45 -17.87
C LEU A 147 -0.23 1.53 -17.04
N TYR A 148 -0.24 0.21 -17.26
CA TYR A 148 0.63 -0.72 -16.55
C TYR A 148 2.11 -0.41 -16.79
N GLU A 149 2.52 -0.13 -18.03
CA GLU A 149 3.90 0.29 -18.35
C GLU A 149 4.29 1.56 -17.58
N ARG A 150 3.36 2.50 -17.43
CA ARG A 150 3.58 3.73 -16.67
C ARG A 150 3.62 3.49 -15.16
N ILE A 151 2.76 2.61 -14.63
CA ILE A 151 2.75 2.20 -13.22
C ILE A 151 4.09 1.52 -12.89
N LEU A 152 4.54 0.56 -13.72
CA LEU A 152 5.83 -0.11 -13.53
C LEU A 152 7.00 0.87 -13.49
N TYR A 153 7.02 1.85 -14.39
CA TYR A 153 8.08 2.86 -14.42
C TYR A 153 8.14 3.71 -13.13
N HIS A 154 6.99 3.98 -12.49
CA HIS A 154 6.89 4.81 -11.28
C HIS A 154 6.63 4.01 -10.01
N ALA A 155 6.67 2.68 -10.03
CA ALA A 155 6.13 1.86 -8.94
C ALA A 155 6.79 2.15 -7.58
N LEU A 156 8.11 2.42 -7.55
CA LEU A 156 8.80 2.80 -6.33
C LEU A 156 8.45 4.21 -5.85
N ASP A 157 8.23 5.16 -6.77
CA ASP A 157 7.76 6.50 -6.41
C ASP A 157 6.37 6.42 -5.79
N LEU A 158 5.48 5.60 -6.37
CA LEU A 158 4.14 5.35 -5.83
C LEU A 158 4.21 4.66 -4.47
N ALA A 159 5.02 3.62 -4.32
CA ALA A 159 5.13 2.88 -3.07
C ALA A 159 5.62 3.76 -1.89
N CYS A 160 6.50 4.72 -2.16
CA CYS A 160 7.02 5.67 -1.18
C CYS A 160 6.13 6.91 -0.97
N ASP A 161 4.99 7.02 -1.64
CA ASP A 161 4.03 8.11 -1.46
C ASP A 161 2.81 7.69 -0.62
N GLN A 162 2.30 8.59 0.22
CA GLN A 162 1.19 8.31 1.15
C GLN A 162 -0.16 7.97 0.47
N HIS A 163 -0.38 8.43 -0.76
CA HIS A 163 -1.57 8.11 -1.56
C HIS A 163 -1.23 7.13 -2.68
N GLY A 164 -0.02 7.24 -3.24
CA GLY A 164 0.51 6.31 -4.23
C GLY A 164 0.57 4.87 -3.72
N CYS A 165 0.90 4.64 -2.44
CA CYS A 165 0.98 3.28 -1.89
C CYS A 165 -0.41 2.61 -1.82
N ILE A 166 -1.44 3.40 -1.50
CA ILE A 166 -2.84 2.97 -1.48
C ILE A 166 -3.28 2.59 -2.90
N ALA A 167 -3.00 3.47 -3.88
CA ALA A 167 -3.34 3.20 -5.27
C ALA A 167 -2.60 1.99 -5.84
N LEU A 168 -1.31 1.83 -5.50
CA LEU A 168 -0.51 0.69 -5.93
C LEU A 168 -1.06 -0.64 -5.36
N ASN A 169 -1.46 -0.66 -4.09
CA ASN A 169 -2.07 -1.84 -3.47
C ASN A 169 -3.40 -2.23 -4.14
N ASP A 170 -4.27 -1.25 -4.40
CA ASP A 170 -5.54 -1.49 -5.11
C ASP A 170 -5.28 -2.04 -6.52
N ILE A 171 -4.31 -1.46 -7.24
CA ILE A 171 -3.91 -1.94 -8.58
C ILE A 171 -3.35 -3.36 -8.52
N ILE A 172 -2.51 -3.70 -7.54
CA ILE A 172 -1.97 -5.07 -7.38
C ILE A 172 -3.09 -6.07 -7.08
N THR A 173 -4.07 -5.68 -6.27
CA THR A 173 -5.23 -6.51 -5.89
C THR A 173 -6.11 -6.80 -7.10
N ASP A 174 -6.43 -5.78 -7.88
CA ASP A 174 -7.41 -5.85 -8.97
C ASP A 174 -6.77 -6.11 -10.36
N ALA A 175 -5.44 -6.29 -10.42
CA ALA A 175 -4.73 -6.54 -11.69
C ALA A 175 -5.26 -7.80 -12.39
N ASP A 176 -5.82 -7.60 -13.58
CA ASP A 176 -6.42 -8.62 -14.44
C ASP A 176 -5.44 -9.27 -15.42
N ASP A 177 -4.28 -8.66 -15.64
CA ASP A 177 -3.20 -9.18 -16.47
C ASP A 177 -2.11 -9.83 -15.58
N PRO A 178 -1.95 -11.16 -15.61
CA PRO A 178 -0.97 -11.86 -14.78
C PRO A 178 0.47 -11.43 -15.02
N TYR A 179 0.82 -11.03 -16.26
CA TYR A 179 2.20 -10.62 -16.58
C TYR A 179 2.56 -9.29 -15.92
N TYR A 180 1.64 -8.33 -15.89
CA TYR A 180 1.86 -7.06 -15.21
C TYR A 180 1.77 -7.19 -13.69
N ARG A 181 0.83 -8.00 -13.20
CA ARG A 181 0.72 -8.31 -11.78
C ARG A 181 2.03 -8.90 -11.24
N ASP A 182 2.58 -9.91 -11.92
CA ASP A 182 3.84 -10.55 -11.51
C ASP A 182 5.02 -9.59 -11.52
N GLN A 183 5.11 -8.67 -12.50
CA GLN A 183 6.16 -7.65 -12.51
C GLN A 183 6.04 -6.65 -11.35
N LEU A 184 4.82 -6.24 -10.99
CA LEU A 184 4.60 -5.36 -9.84
C LEU A 184 5.00 -6.06 -8.54
N LEU A 185 4.63 -7.34 -8.38
CA LEU A 185 5.02 -8.15 -7.23
C LEU A 185 6.54 -8.31 -7.15
N GLU A 186 7.20 -8.66 -8.26
CA GLU A 186 8.67 -8.82 -8.30
C GLU A 186 9.39 -7.51 -7.98
N LEU A 187 8.86 -6.37 -8.42
CA LEU A 187 9.43 -5.05 -8.07
C LEU A 187 9.34 -4.78 -6.56
N VAL A 188 8.22 -5.11 -5.91
CA VAL A 188 8.07 -4.99 -4.46
C VAL A 188 9.02 -5.95 -3.74
N VAL A 189 9.08 -7.21 -4.17
CA VAL A 189 9.96 -8.26 -3.63
C VAL A 189 11.43 -7.83 -3.70
N SER A 190 11.89 -7.40 -4.88
CA SER A 190 13.27 -6.94 -5.12
C SER A 190 13.65 -5.69 -4.33
N ASN A 191 12.68 -4.88 -3.90
CA ASN A 191 12.91 -3.66 -3.11
C ASN A 191 12.44 -3.79 -1.65
N ALA A 192 12.16 -5.02 -1.18
CA ALA A 192 11.52 -5.26 0.12
C ALA A 192 12.24 -4.56 1.28
N LEU A 193 13.57 -4.56 1.32
CA LEU A 193 14.33 -3.91 2.40
C LEU A 193 14.13 -2.39 2.42
N ARG A 194 14.23 -1.74 1.25
CA ARG A 194 14.02 -0.29 1.12
C ARG A 194 12.60 0.07 1.54
N LEU A 195 11.61 -0.63 1.00
CA LEU A 195 10.19 -0.36 1.25
C LEU A 195 9.83 -0.64 2.71
N SER A 196 10.37 -1.69 3.34
CA SER A 196 10.14 -2.01 4.76
C SER A 196 10.60 -0.90 5.72
N ASN A 197 11.58 -0.09 5.30
CA ASN A 197 12.10 1.04 6.08
C ASN A 197 11.41 2.37 5.73
N ASP A 198 10.52 2.40 4.74
CA ASP A 198 9.81 3.59 4.30
C ASP A 198 8.46 3.74 5.02
N ALA A 199 8.05 4.98 5.32
CA ALA A 199 6.83 5.28 6.08
C ALA A 199 5.54 4.88 5.34
N SER A 200 5.57 4.90 3.99
CA SER A 200 4.47 4.47 3.11
C SER A 200 4.74 3.08 2.54
N GLY A 201 5.99 2.82 2.12
CA GLY A 201 6.39 1.60 1.43
C GLY A 201 6.20 0.33 2.27
N ASN A 202 6.29 0.42 3.59
CA ASN A 202 6.07 -0.73 4.47
C ASN A 202 4.65 -1.32 4.31
N PHE A 203 3.66 -0.48 3.97
CA PHE A 203 2.31 -0.95 3.73
C PHE A 203 2.17 -1.72 2.42
N VAL A 204 3.00 -1.41 1.41
CA VAL A 204 3.04 -2.16 0.15
C VAL A 204 3.64 -3.55 0.39
N VAL A 205 4.72 -3.64 1.17
CA VAL A 205 5.32 -4.94 1.55
C VAL A 205 4.31 -5.77 2.37
N GLN A 206 3.67 -5.17 3.38
CA GLN A 206 2.64 -5.84 4.15
C GLN A 206 1.49 -6.33 3.27
N HIS A 207 1.03 -5.50 2.33
CA HIS A 207 -0.03 -5.87 1.40
C HIS A 207 0.36 -7.09 0.55
N VAL A 208 1.55 -7.11 -0.05
CA VAL A 208 2.05 -8.28 -0.81
C VAL A 208 2.10 -9.54 0.07
N LEU A 209 2.52 -9.43 1.33
CA LEU A 209 2.51 -10.57 2.26
C LEU A 209 1.08 -11.06 2.59
N THR A 210 0.06 -10.19 2.55
CA THR A 210 -1.35 -10.59 2.74
C THR A 210 -1.97 -11.29 1.54
N LEU A 211 -1.32 -11.27 0.37
CA LEU A 211 -1.78 -12.01 -0.81
C LEU A 211 -1.48 -13.51 -0.70
N TYR A 212 -0.70 -13.94 0.30
CA TYR A 212 -0.34 -15.34 0.56
C TYR A 212 0.30 -16.07 -0.64
N ASP A 213 0.99 -15.33 -1.52
CA ASP A 213 1.80 -15.91 -2.59
C ASP A 213 3.13 -16.46 -2.02
N SER A 214 3.28 -17.79 -1.99
CA SER A 214 4.42 -18.47 -1.37
C SER A 214 5.76 -18.02 -1.97
N ARG A 215 5.83 -17.76 -3.28
CA ARG A 215 7.04 -17.29 -3.96
C ARG A 215 7.43 -15.90 -3.46
N CYS A 216 6.48 -14.96 -3.41
CA CYS A 216 6.72 -13.60 -2.92
C CYS A 216 7.11 -13.61 -1.45
N ILE A 217 6.40 -14.36 -0.60
CA ILE A 217 6.71 -14.45 0.84
C ILE A 217 8.11 -14.99 1.08
N HIS A 218 8.47 -16.09 0.39
CA HIS A 218 9.81 -16.67 0.48
C HIS A 218 10.89 -15.69 0.01
N ASN A 219 10.71 -15.07 -1.16
CA ASN A 219 11.70 -14.15 -1.72
C ASN A 219 11.84 -12.88 -0.88
N ILE A 220 10.76 -12.35 -0.29
CA ILE A 220 10.82 -11.26 0.69
C ILE A 220 11.65 -11.68 1.90
N ALA A 221 11.42 -12.88 2.45
CA ALA A 221 12.20 -13.38 3.58
C ALA A 221 13.70 -13.48 3.25
N VAL A 222 14.04 -14.02 2.08
CA VAL A 222 15.43 -14.10 1.59
C VAL A 222 16.05 -12.71 1.42
N ASN A 223 15.33 -11.76 0.82
CA ASN A 223 15.81 -10.40 0.61
C ASN A 223 15.94 -9.60 1.91
N LEU A 224 15.24 -10.00 2.97
CA LEU A 224 15.33 -9.40 4.30
C LEU A 224 16.28 -10.16 5.25
N TYR A 225 16.89 -11.26 4.80
CA TYR A 225 17.84 -12.02 5.62
C TYR A 225 19.05 -11.16 5.99
N GLY A 226 19.41 -11.19 7.28
CA GLY A 226 20.43 -10.33 7.89
C GLY A 226 19.91 -8.96 8.34
N GLN A 227 18.64 -8.64 8.06
CA GLN A 227 17.99 -7.38 8.45
C GLN A 227 16.74 -7.60 9.31
N CYS A 228 16.29 -8.84 9.52
CA CYS A 228 15.07 -9.13 10.27
C CYS A 228 15.16 -8.65 11.71
N ILE A 229 16.32 -8.77 12.38
CA ILE A 229 16.49 -8.28 13.75
C ILE A 229 16.34 -6.76 13.82
N GLU A 230 16.99 -6.02 12.92
CA GLU A 230 16.92 -4.55 12.87
C GLU A 230 15.51 -4.06 12.53
N LEU A 231 14.82 -4.75 11.62
CA LEU A 231 13.41 -4.47 11.32
C LEU A 231 12.51 -4.73 12.52
N SER A 232 12.78 -5.80 13.28
CA SER A 232 11.99 -6.18 14.46
C SER A 232 12.08 -5.14 15.61
N PHE A 233 13.12 -4.32 15.66
CA PHE A 233 13.23 -3.20 16.61
C PHE A 233 12.39 -1.97 16.21
N LYS A 234 11.79 -1.94 15.02
CA LYS A 234 11.04 -0.79 14.48
C LYS A 234 9.56 -1.13 14.41
N LYS A 235 8.67 -0.16 14.73
CA LYS A 235 7.21 -0.32 14.68
C LYS A 235 6.69 -0.95 13.38
N TYR A 236 7.13 -0.43 12.24
CA TYR A 236 6.63 -0.89 10.94
C TYR A 236 7.36 -2.14 10.45
N GLY A 237 8.67 -2.23 10.71
CA GLY A 237 9.47 -3.40 10.35
C GLY A 237 9.05 -4.66 11.11
N SER A 238 8.62 -4.54 12.38
CA SER A 238 8.17 -5.67 13.17
C SER A 238 6.93 -6.34 12.56
N TYR A 239 5.98 -5.57 12.02
CA TYR A 239 4.79 -6.13 11.36
C TYR A 239 5.14 -7.00 10.15
N ILE A 240 6.15 -6.59 9.38
CA ILE A 240 6.64 -7.34 8.21
C ILE A 240 7.27 -8.66 8.67
N VAL A 241 8.16 -8.61 9.67
CA VAL A 241 8.80 -9.81 10.22
C VAL A 241 7.77 -10.74 10.87
N GLU A 242 6.80 -10.19 11.59
CA GLU A 242 5.68 -10.96 12.13
C GLU A 242 4.88 -11.67 11.04
N LYS A 243 4.67 -11.04 9.87
CA LYS A 243 3.98 -11.66 8.74
C LYS A 243 4.79 -12.79 8.11
N LEU A 244 6.10 -12.63 8.00
CA LEU A 244 7.00 -13.69 7.51
C LEU A 244 7.01 -14.94 8.41
N LEU A 245 6.72 -14.79 9.71
CA LEU A 245 6.64 -15.93 10.64
C LEU A 245 5.38 -16.79 10.46
N GLU A 246 4.38 -16.35 9.69
CA GLU A 246 3.11 -17.07 9.48
C GLU A 246 3.22 -18.25 8.50
N VAL A 247 4.29 -18.30 7.70
CA VAL A 247 4.53 -19.32 6.67
C VAL A 247 5.84 -20.05 6.97
N GLU A 248 5.85 -21.39 6.91
CA GLU A 248 6.97 -22.19 7.40
C GLU A 248 8.29 -21.84 6.69
N GLU A 249 8.31 -21.72 5.37
CA GLU A 249 9.52 -21.46 4.59
C GLU A 249 10.17 -20.12 4.92
N SER A 250 9.38 -19.06 5.10
CA SER A 250 9.88 -17.74 5.51
C SER A 250 10.17 -17.67 7.01
N MET A 251 9.41 -18.40 7.85
CA MET A 251 9.67 -18.51 9.28
C MET A 251 11.07 -19.07 9.53
N VAL A 252 11.46 -20.12 8.80
CA VAL A 252 12.80 -20.73 8.93
C VAL A 252 13.90 -19.69 8.69
N VAL A 253 13.76 -18.85 7.65
CA VAL A 253 14.74 -17.79 7.34
C VAL A 253 14.86 -16.79 8.50
N VAL A 254 13.73 -16.29 9.01
CA VAL A 254 13.69 -15.33 10.12
C VAL A 254 14.26 -15.95 11.40
N VAL A 255 13.86 -17.16 11.75
CA VAL A 255 14.26 -17.80 13.01
C VAL A 255 15.72 -18.22 12.99
N VAL A 256 16.26 -18.65 11.85
CA VAL A 256 17.70 -18.90 11.70
C VAL A 256 18.51 -17.62 11.98
N GLU A 257 18.05 -16.45 11.53
CA GLU A 257 18.68 -15.17 11.86
C GLU A 257 18.60 -14.86 13.38
N LEU A 258 17.41 -15.05 14.00
CA LEU A 258 17.23 -14.88 15.45
C LEU A 258 18.15 -15.81 16.25
N LEU A 259 18.33 -17.06 15.81
CA LEU A 259 19.24 -18.04 16.42
C LEU A 259 20.71 -17.72 16.14
N GLY A 260 21.02 -17.01 15.06
CA GLY A 260 22.39 -16.60 14.71
C GLY A 260 22.93 -15.39 15.48
N CYS A 261 22.09 -14.50 16.02
CA CYS A 261 22.58 -13.32 16.75
C CYS A 261 23.17 -13.63 18.13
N ASP A 262 23.76 -12.67 18.83
CA ASP A 262 24.18 -12.86 20.21
C ASP A 262 22.96 -12.96 21.17
N GLY A 263 23.12 -13.69 22.27
CA GLY A 263 22.04 -13.88 23.26
C GLY A 263 21.55 -12.56 23.86
N ASP A 264 22.45 -11.62 24.13
CA ASP A 264 22.12 -10.29 24.65
C ASP A 264 21.26 -9.48 23.68
N ARG A 265 21.55 -9.49 22.38
CA ARG A 265 20.75 -8.82 21.35
C ARG A 265 19.38 -9.45 21.21
N LEU A 266 19.27 -10.78 21.24
CA LEU A 266 17.97 -11.46 21.25
C LEU A 266 17.16 -11.10 22.51
N MET A 267 17.80 -11.02 23.68
CA MET A 267 17.17 -10.57 24.92
C MET A 267 16.69 -9.12 24.84
N ARG A 268 17.50 -8.21 24.29
CA ARG A 268 17.09 -6.81 24.05
C ARG A 268 15.89 -6.72 23.11
N LEU A 269 15.87 -7.54 22.05
CA LEU A 269 14.73 -7.63 21.13
C LEU A 269 13.47 -8.15 21.85
N ALA A 270 13.61 -9.21 22.64
CA ALA A 270 12.53 -9.78 23.45
C ALA A 270 11.94 -8.79 24.48
N ARG A 271 12.68 -7.76 24.88
CA ARG A 271 12.24 -6.71 25.80
C ARG A 271 11.79 -5.42 25.11
N ASN A 272 11.99 -5.31 23.79
CA ASN A 272 11.63 -4.13 23.01
C ASN A 272 10.10 -4.03 22.86
N GLU A 273 9.57 -2.80 22.78
CA GLU A 273 8.14 -2.51 22.65
C GLU A 273 7.49 -3.12 21.40
N PHE A 274 8.26 -3.36 20.32
CA PHE A 274 7.80 -4.00 19.08
C PHE A 274 8.37 -5.42 18.94
N GLY A 275 9.68 -5.58 19.16
CA GLY A 275 10.41 -6.84 18.98
C GLY A 275 9.90 -7.99 19.84
N ASN A 276 9.30 -7.70 21.00
CA ASN A 276 8.70 -8.74 21.84
C ASN A 276 7.59 -9.51 21.10
N PHE A 277 6.81 -8.85 20.24
CA PHE A 277 5.74 -9.49 19.48
C PHE A 277 6.31 -10.45 18.43
N VAL A 278 7.39 -10.06 17.75
CA VAL A 278 8.15 -10.93 16.83
C VAL A 278 8.64 -12.19 17.54
N VAL A 279 9.26 -12.05 18.73
CA VAL A 279 9.79 -13.20 19.47
C VAL A 279 8.68 -14.11 20.00
N VAL A 280 7.56 -13.55 20.50
CA VAL A 280 6.38 -14.33 20.88
C VAL A 280 5.84 -15.12 19.69
N LYS A 281 5.74 -14.49 18.52
CA LYS A 281 5.23 -15.11 17.31
C LYS A 281 6.17 -16.21 16.82
N ALA A 282 7.48 -15.95 16.82
CA ALA A 282 8.49 -16.95 16.48
C ALA A 282 8.41 -18.19 17.38
N LEU A 283 8.29 -18.02 18.70
CA LEU A 283 8.11 -19.13 19.64
C LEU A 283 6.80 -19.91 19.37
N ARG A 284 5.70 -19.24 19.03
CA ARG A 284 4.42 -19.90 18.75
C ARG A 284 4.47 -20.73 17.47
N PHE A 285 4.90 -20.13 16.36
CA PHE A 285 4.92 -20.81 15.06
C PHE A 285 5.98 -21.92 15.00
N THR A 286 7.15 -21.73 15.60
CA THR A 286 8.17 -22.81 15.67
C THR A 286 7.70 -23.98 16.53
N LYS A 287 6.95 -23.73 17.62
CA LYS A 287 6.38 -24.80 18.44
C LYS A 287 5.42 -25.69 17.64
N GLU A 288 4.73 -25.14 16.66
CA GLU A 288 3.76 -25.87 15.83
C GLU A 288 4.40 -26.53 14.61
N MET A 289 5.33 -25.84 13.93
CA MET A 289 5.86 -26.27 12.63
C MET A 289 7.29 -26.84 12.71
N ARG A 290 8.14 -26.32 13.59
CA ARG A 290 9.59 -26.62 13.64
C ARG A 290 10.13 -26.69 15.07
N MET A 291 9.85 -27.81 15.73
CA MET A 291 10.17 -28.04 17.14
C MET A 291 11.68 -27.93 17.44
N ASP A 292 12.53 -28.24 16.47
CA ASP A 292 13.98 -28.04 16.54
C ASP A 292 14.36 -26.56 16.72
N LEU A 293 13.76 -25.68 15.90
CA LEU A 293 13.97 -24.23 16.00
C LEU A 293 13.34 -23.65 17.27
N PHE A 294 12.20 -24.20 17.70
CA PHE A 294 11.55 -23.82 18.95
C PHE A 294 12.49 -24.02 20.15
N TRP A 295 13.09 -25.22 20.27
CA TRP A 295 14.03 -25.50 21.36
C TRP A 295 15.28 -24.64 21.29
N GLY A 296 15.78 -24.32 20.09
CA GLY A 296 16.86 -23.36 19.92
C GLY A 296 16.53 -21.98 20.52
N LEU A 297 15.32 -21.47 20.27
CA LEU A 297 14.88 -20.18 20.81
C LEU A 297 14.73 -20.24 22.35
N VAL A 298 14.14 -21.32 22.87
CA VAL A 298 13.99 -21.55 24.32
C VAL A 298 15.36 -21.56 25.00
N GLN A 299 16.30 -22.38 24.52
CA GLN A 299 17.65 -22.49 25.09
C GLN A 299 18.38 -21.15 25.11
N LYS A 300 18.22 -20.34 24.06
CA LYS A 300 18.88 -19.04 23.94
C LYS A 300 18.27 -17.95 24.83
N LEU A 301 16.97 -18.00 25.06
CA LEU A 301 16.24 -17.03 25.89
C LEU A 301 16.21 -17.40 27.37
N MET A 302 16.31 -18.69 27.71
CA MET A 302 16.17 -19.18 29.09
C MET A 302 17.13 -18.53 30.10
N PRO A 303 18.42 -18.29 29.80
CA PRO A 303 19.34 -17.60 30.71
C PRO A 303 18.85 -16.20 31.11
N PHE A 304 18.08 -15.55 30.22
CA PHE A 304 17.60 -14.19 30.39
C PHE A 304 16.17 -14.10 30.95
N ILE A 305 15.54 -15.22 31.33
CA ILE A 305 14.14 -15.26 31.79
C ILE A 305 13.83 -14.25 32.89
N HIS A 306 14.80 -13.97 33.77
CA HIS A 306 14.67 -12.99 34.85
C HIS A 306 14.56 -11.54 34.36
N LEU A 307 15.20 -11.20 33.22
CA LEU A 307 15.15 -9.87 32.60
C LEU A 307 13.87 -9.67 31.76
N LEU A 308 13.26 -10.76 31.29
CA LEU A 308 12.02 -10.71 30.50
C LEU A 308 10.80 -10.43 31.39
N ARG A 309 10.82 -10.90 32.64
CA ARG A 309 9.76 -10.62 33.62
C ARG A 309 9.63 -9.11 33.87
N ARG A 310 8.38 -8.65 34.06
CA ARG A 310 8.06 -7.23 34.32
C ARG A 310 8.60 -6.26 33.24
N SER A 311 8.69 -6.73 32.00
CA SER A 311 9.02 -5.94 30.81
C SER A 311 8.02 -6.26 29.69
N HIS A 312 8.18 -5.68 28.50
CA HIS A 312 7.42 -6.11 27.31
C HIS A 312 7.59 -7.62 27.02
N GLY A 313 8.70 -8.22 27.44
CA GLY A 313 8.97 -9.65 27.32
C GLY A 313 8.21 -10.56 28.27
N ASN A 314 7.25 -10.05 29.07
CA ASN A 314 6.54 -10.87 30.06
C ASN A 314 5.80 -12.08 29.44
N ASN A 315 5.23 -11.89 28.24
CA ASN A 315 4.58 -12.98 27.51
C ASN A 315 5.57 -14.08 27.08
N ILE A 316 6.80 -13.69 26.76
CA ILE A 316 7.88 -14.62 26.42
C ILE A 316 8.28 -15.40 27.67
N ALA A 317 8.48 -14.74 28.81
CA ALA A 317 8.78 -15.41 30.07
C ALA A 317 7.70 -16.45 30.44
N ASN A 318 6.41 -16.12 30.27
CA ASN A 318 5.31 -17.04 30.50
C ASN A 318 5.36 -18.27 29.58
N ILE A 319 5.73 -18.10 28.30
CA ILE A 319 5.92 -19.23 27.38
C ILE A 319 7.08 -20.09 27.86
N LEU A 320 8.23 -19.50 28.21
CA LEU A 320 9.42 -20.24 28.66
C LEU A 320 9.19 -21.01 29.97
N ASP A 321 8.45 -20.43 30.92
CA ASP A 321 8.17 -21.07 32.21
C ASP A 321 7.41 -22.41 32.06
N THR A 322 6.62 -22.58 30.99
CA THR A 322 5.96 -23.88 30.69
C THR A 322 6.93 -25.00 30.31
N PHE A 323 8.20 -24.68 30.02
CA PHE A 323 9.24 -25.61 29.61
C PHE A 323 10.45 -25.64 30.54
N ARG A 324 10.42 -24.92 31.65
CA ARG A 324 11.55 -24.77 32.59
C ARG A 324 12.09 -26.08 33.19
N LEU A 325 11.29 -27.15 33.19
CA LEU A 325 11.69 -28.47 33.67
C LEU A 325 12.25 -29.38 32.55
N ARG A 326 12.26 -28.92 31.30
CA ARG A 326 12.69 -29.69 30.12
C ARG A 326 13.99 -29.18 29.50
N CYS A 327 14.57 -28.12 30.06
CA CYS A 327 15.87 -27.54 29.69
C CYS A 327 16.79 -27.57 30.92
#